data_AF-A0A9D6JN30-F1
#
_entry.id   AF-A0A9D6JN30-F1
#
_cell.length_a   1.000
_cell.length_b   1.000
_cell.length_c   1.000
_cell.angle_alpha   90.00
_cell.angle_beta   90.00
_cell.angle_gamma   90.00
#
_symmetry.space_group_name_H-M   'P 1'
#
loop_
_entity.id
_entity.type
_entity.pdbx_description
1 polymer ?
#
loop_
_entity_poly.entity_id
_entity_poly.type
_entity_poly.pdbx_seq_one_letter_code
_entity_poly.pdbx_strand_id
1 'polypeptide(L)' 'MAKRQENGPLLINMLTKRIRQLFRGDKPMVESAPSEDYDSIAVREFLEGKLYMKELILEK' A
#
# COMPACT_ATOMS: atom_id res chain seq x y z
N MET A 1 -12.76 -6.23 -11.10
CA MET A 1 -11.44 -5.68 -11.42
C MET A 1 -11.26 -4.42 -10.60
N ALA A 2 -10.24 -4.37 -9.74
CA ALA A 2 -10.07 -3.21 -8.88
C ALA A 2 -9.31 -2.11 -9.65
N LYS A 3 -9.85 -0.88 -9.59
CA LYS A 3 -9.45 0.25 -10.43
C LYS A 3 -8.23 0.94 -9.82
N ARG A 4 -7.20 1.23 -10.63
CA ARG A 4 -6.06 2.05 -10.21
C ARG A 4 -6.55 3.47 -9.85
N GLN A 5 -6.02 4.04 -8.77
CA GLN A 5 -6.35 5.40 -8.35
C GLN A 5 -5.56 6.41 -9.19
N GLU A 6 -6.27 7.27 -9.91
CA GLU A 6 -5.70 8.30 -10.79
C GLU A 6 -5.65 9.69 -10.11
N ASN A 7 -6.39 9.86 -9.02
CA ASN A 7 -6.34 11.08 -8.23
C ASN A 7 -5.09 11.08 -7.34
N GLY A 8 -4.12 11.95 -7.67
CA GLY A 8 -2.84 12.07 -6.97
C GLY A 8 -2.95 12.24 -5.45
N PRO A 9 -3.72 13.22 -4.93
CA PRO A 9 -3.96 13.37 -3.50
C PRO A 9 -4.49 12.10 -2.80
N LEU A 10 -5.43 11.40 -3.42
CA LEU A 10 -5.94 10.14 -2.87
C LEU A 10 -4.86 9.05 -2.87
N LEU A 11 -4.07 8.95 -3.93
CA LEU A 11 -2.96 8.00 -4.01
C LEU A 11 -1.93 8.23 -2.90
N ILE A 12 -1.58 9.49 -2.63
CA ILE A 12 -0.66 9.86 -1.53
C ILE A 12 -1.22 9.38 -0.19
N ASN A 13 -2.51 9.64 0.07
CA ASN A 13 -3.14 9.19 1.31
C ASN A 13 -3.17 7.67 1.44
N MET A 14 -3.45 6.95 0.34
CA MET A 14 -3.45 5.48 0.30
C MET A 14 -2.05 4.92 0.61
N LEU A 15 -1.01 5.41 -0.07
CA LEU A 15 0.37 4.98 0.14
C LEU A 15 0.84 5.32 1.55
N THR A 16 0.55 6.52 2.05
CA THR A 16 0.93 6.95 3.41
C THR A 16 0.31 6.04 4.47
N LYS A 17 -0.99 5.72 4.33
CA LYS A 17 -1.66 4.83 5.27
C LYS A 17 -1.12 3.39 5.16
N ARG A 18 -0.81 2.91 3.96
CA ARG A 18 -0.19 1.58 3.78
C ARG A 18 1.21 1.50 4.38
N ILE A 19 2.03 2.52 4.22
CA ILE A 19 3.34 2.61 4.85
C ILE A 19 3.21 2.51 6.38
N ARG A 20 2.23 3.21 6.99
CA ARG A 20 1.98 3.09 8.44
C ARG A 20 1.56 1.69 8.87
N GLN A 21 0.81 0.97 8.05
CA GLN A 21 0.44 -0.42 8.30
C GLN A 21 1.69 -1.32 8.33
N LEU A 22 2.58 -1.18 7.35
CA LEU A 22 3.85 -1.90 7.31
C LEU A 22 4.72 -1.59 8.54
N PHE A 23 4.81 -0.31 8.95
CA PHE A 23 5.49 0.09 10.19
C PHE A 23 4.89 -0.55 11.46
N ARG A 24 3.58 -0.85 11.46
CA ARG A 24 2.91 -1.54 12.56
C ARG A 24 3.13 -3.06 12.54
N GLY A 25 3.83 -3.59 11.55
CA GLY A 25 4.11 -5.02 11.40
C GLY A 25 3.13 -5.76 10.48
N ASP A 26 2.27 -5.05 9.74
CA ASP A 26 1.46 -5.71 8.73
C ASP A 26 2.36 -6.34 7.66
N LYS A 27 1.98 -7.53 7.21
CA LYS A 27 2.76 -8.26 6.21
C LYS A 27 2.66 -7.56 4.84
N PRO A 28 3.79 -7.45 4.11
CA PRO A 28 3.79 -7.07 2.70
C PRO A 28 2.91 -8.00 1.85
N MET A 29 2.20 -7.43 0.88
CA MET A 29 1.39 -8.17 -0.10
C MET A 29 2.24 -8.64 -1.30
N VAL A 30 3.45 -8.12 -1.42
CA VAL A 30 4.47 -8.49 -2.40
C VAL A 30 5.64 -9.17 -1.71
N GLU A 31 6.36 -10.02 -2.42
CA GLU A 31 7.64 -10.54 -1.94
C GLU A 31 8.59 -9.36 -1.73
N SER A 32 9.11 -9.24 -0.52
CA SER A 32 9.97 -8.14 -0.09
C SER A 32 11.26 -8.68 0.54
N ALA A 33 12.35 -7.94 0.35
CA ALA A 33 13.61 -8.27 0.98
C ALA A 33 13.62 -7.76 2.45
N PRO A 34 14.37 -8.41 3.37
CA PRO A 34 14.43 -7.98 4.78
C PRO A 34 14.91 -6.54 4.99
N SER A 35 15.62 -5.97 4.03
CA SER A 35 16.17 -4.62 4.06
C SER A 35 15.45 -3.65 3.10
N GLU A 36 14.30 -4.04 2.56
CA GLU A 36 13.55 -3.18 1.66
C GLU A 36 12.72 -2.15 2.44
N ASP A 37 12.77 -0.90 2.00
CA ASP A 37 12.05 0.19 2.65
C ASP A 37 10.52 0.06 2.43
N TYR A 38 9.74 0.45 3.44
CA TYR A 38 8.27 0.31 3.40
C TYR A 38 7.60 1.18 2.34
N ASP A 39 8.20 2.30 1.95
CA ASP A 39 7.74 3.14 0.85
C ASP A 39 7.88 2.42 -0.49
N SER A 40 9.02 1.78 -0.72
CA SER A 40 9.30 0.97 -1.91
C SER A 40 8.33 -0.21 -2.00
N ILE A 41 8.09 -0.90 -0.88
CA ILE A 41 7.12 -1.99 -0.80
C ILE A 41 5.71 -1.48 -1.15
N ALA A 42 5.24 -0.40 -0.51
CA ALA A 42 3.89 0.14 -0.75
C ALA A 42 3.67 0.59 -2.20
N VAL A 43 4.69 1.16 -2.84
CA VAL A 43 4.64 1.54 -4.26
C VAL A 43 4.54 0.31 -5.16
N ARG A 44 5.32 -0.74 -4.89
CA ARG A 44 5.22 -2.00 -5.66
C ARG A 44 3.87 -2.66 -5.50
N GLU A 45 3.33 -2.69 -4.28
CA GLU A 45 1.97 -3.19 -4.01
C GLU A 45 0.92 -2.43 -4.84
N PHE A 46 1.07 -1.11 -5.02
CA PHE A 46 0.19 -0.33 -5.90
C PHE A 46 0.37 -0.67 -7.38
N LEU A 47 1.62 -0.73 -7.86
CA LEU A 47 1.93 -1.00 -9.27
C LEU A 47 1.48 -2.39 -9.71
N GLU A 48 1.67 -3.39 -8.86
CA GLU A 48 1.21 -4.78 -9.05
C GLU A 48 -0.31 -4.92 -8.93
N GLY A 49 -1.02 -3.88 -8.49
CA GLY A 49 -2.46 -3.97 -8.25
C GLY A 49 -2.77 -4.93 -7.11
N LYS A 50 -2.07 -4.80 -5.99
CA LYS A 50 -2.41 -5.47 -4.73
C LYS A 50 -2.99 -4.49 -3.71
N LEU A 51 -2.64 -3.20 -3.81
CA LEU A 51 -3.16 -2.15 -2.94
C LEU A 51 -4.42 -1.49 -3.52
N TYR A 52 -5.54 -1.55 -2.77
CA TYR A 52 -6.82 -0.99 -3.20
C TYR A 52 -7.54 -0.16 -2.13
N MET A 53 -8.31 0.85 -2.56
CA MET A 53 -8.98 1.78 -1.65
C MET A 53 -9.92 1.09 -0.64
N LYS A 54 -10.49 -0.07 -1.01
CA LYS A 54 -11.41 -0.84 -0.16
C LYS A 54 -10.72 -1.44 1.07
N GLU A 55 -9.44 -1.81 0.97
CA GLU A 55 -8.68 -2.41 2.08
C GLU A 55 -8.24 -1.36 3.12
N LEU A 56 -8.12 -0.10 2.69
CA LEU A 56 -7.75 1.01 3.55
C LEU A 56 -8.89 1.51 4.46
N ILE A 57 -10.14 1.07 4.25
CA ILE A 57 -11.32 1.51 5.03
C ILE A 57 -11.64 0.53 6.17
N LEU A 58 -10.99 -0.64 6.23
CA LEU A 58 -11.34 -1.72 7.18
C LEU A 58 -10.65 -1.67 8.55
N GLU A 59 -9.91 -0.60 8.87
CA GLU A 59 -9.45 -0.39 10.25
C GLU A 59 -10.64 0.14 11.09
N LYS A 60 -11.36 -0.78 11.73
CA LYS A 60 -12.22 -0.51 12.89
C LYS A 60 -11.40 -0.47 14.16
#